data_AF-A0A060UZJ7-F1
#
_entry.id   AF-A0A060UZJ7-F1
#
_cell.length_a   1.000
_cell.length_b   1.000
_cell.length_c   1.000
_cell.angle_alpha   90.00
_cell.angle_beta   90.00
_cell.angle_gamma   90.00
#
_symmetry.space_group_name_H-M   'P 1'
#
loop_
_entity.id
_entity.type
_entity.pdbx_description
1 polymer ?
#
loop_
_entity_poly.entity_id
_entity_poly.type
_entity_poly.pdbx_seq_one_letter_code
_entity_poly.pdbx_strand_id
1 'polypeptide(L)'
;MIQKDLHSLDADTRTVADAIVLLWTWRPRTAVYKLIQKWGLKNHAGKAFTQMAVKDAWEQLRRAGLLVEHSRRQGYAQLHDKIRGQVYRELLTRHPIVELRGVLHRSANYDPSRSHYGWPLWEDADTIAILRLAVFSGAPISDLEAMQKEISGRNDWGTIFYAACMEAFDPVLMDRVTPEWRWRMATGALSNLCQRVDPEHLPFFHWTMEQVKTGREVIPGPLRLQLAEVLLHRGEFSQMVDLLKPIEKDAAADVLRAGIRIQQGQWAPAQAEMEAAFKILRKAMGIRTRLLPYSLTWIYPLSLLAQQTPKHLDLARKFCLGEAGSRTPSAHDFWGIWVHAVNVRLGDATLEPDAFQAFARIQHPWVHFERAILRAWLRPKLRAPTAHFTPDPDHATAVTIARKAFQDCGFTWLDAQFAAAEKAFRNEDPGIPFFVTGGQESWRNVLTSLQSLVTDIALTPDAHETRLLWSVHLGPQGTVETIELWNRN
;
A
#
# COMPACT_ATOMS: atom_id res chain seq x y z
N MET A 1 -16.27 22.95 -14.37
CA MET A 1 -15.35 24.10 -14.38
C MET A 1 -14.41 23.90 -15.57
N ILE A 2 -14.50 24.74 -16.60
CA ILE A 2 -13.77 24.56 -17.86
C ILE A 2 -12.27 24.63 -17.58
N GLN A 3 -11.55 23.57 -17.92
CA GLN A 3 -10.10 23.44 -17.74
C GLN A 3 -9.46 24.47 -18.67
N LYS A 4 -8.93 25.58 -18.13
CA LYS A 4 -8.17 26.55 -18.93
C LYS A 4 -6.86 25.87 -19.34
N ASP A 5 -6.75 25.59 -20.62
CA ASP A 5 -5.56 24.98 -21.20
C ASP A 5 -4.37 25.93 -21.13
N LEU A 6 -3.18 25.32 -21.04
CA LEU A 6 -1.86 25.95 -21.14
C LEU A 6 -1.73 26.95 -22.30
N HIS A 7 -2.50 26.75 -23.37
CA HIS A 7 -2.56 27.59 -24.56
C HIS A 7 -3.24 28.95 -24.35
N SER A 8 -3.91 29.16 -23.21
CA SER A 8 -4.55 30.43 -22.85
C SER A 8 -3.62 31.40 -22.12
N LEU A 9 -2.41 30.98 -21.77
CA LEU A 9 -1.41 31.81 -21.10
C LEU A 9 -0.69 32.70 -22.11
N ASP A 10 -0.48 33.97 -21.75
CA ASP A 10 0.40 34.83 -22.52
C ASP A 10 1.87 34.33 -22.47
N ALA A 11 2.69 34.80 -23.41
CA ALA A 11 4.06 34.33 -23.57
C ALA A 11 4.96 34.58 -22.34
N ASP A 12 4.74 35.67 -21.60
CA ASP A 12 5.52 35.99 -20.41
C ASP A 12 5.09 35.11 -19.24
N THR A 13 3.78 34.91 -19.07
CA THR A 13 3.24 33.98 -18.08
C THR A 13 3.67 32.54 -18.35
N ARG A 14 3.74 32.14 -19.63
CA ARG A 14 4.29 30.84 -20.04
C ARG A 14 5.75 30.70 -19.64
N THR A 15 6.55 31.73 -19.87
CA THR A 15 7.97 31.76 -19.49
C THR A 15 8.16 31.66 -17.97
N VAL A 16 7.30 32.32 -17.19
CA VAL A 16 7.32 32.20 -15.72
C VAL A 16 6.91 30.79 -15.27
N ALA A 17 5.93 30.17 -15.92
CA ALA A 17 5.54 28.78 -15.66
C ALA A 17 6.70 27.80 -15.94
N ASP A 18 7.48 28.03 -17.01
CA ASP A 18 8.66 27.23 -17.34
C ASP A 18 9.73 27.33 -16.24
N ALA A 19 9.97 28.53 -15.70
CA ALA A 19 10.89 28.70 -14.59
C ALA A 19 10.37 28.04 -13.28
N ILE A 20 9.07 28.11 -13.00
CA ILE A 20 8.47 27.40 -11.85
C ILE A 20 8.65 25.89 -12.01
N VAL A 21 8.39 25.33 -13.20
CA VAL A 21 8.48 23.88 -13.41
C VAL A 21 9.92 23.38 -13.38
N LEU A 22 10.90 24.17 -13.83
CA LEU A 22 12.32 23.81 -13.76
C LEU A 22 12.78 23.70 -12.31
N LEU A 23 12.24 24.53 -11.40
CA LEU A 23 12.48 24.42 -9.95
C LEU A 23 11.62 23.33 -9.27
N TRP A 24 10.61 22.82 -9.98
CA TRP A 24 9.72 21.69 -9.69
C TRP A 24 8.84 21.78 -8.44
N THR A 25 9.42 22.06 -7.27
CA THR A 25 8.75 22.04 -5.97
C THR A 25 8.37 23.44 -5.49
N TRP A 26 7.86 23.54 -4.27
CA TRP A 26 7.44 24.77 -3.61
C TRP A 26 8.56 25.81 -3.56
N ARG A 27 8.36 26.94 -4.24
CA ARG A 27 9.34 28.04 -4.30
C ARG A 27 8.72 29.40 -4.09
N PRO A 28 9.47 30.36 -3.52
CA PRO A 28 9.04 31.73 -3.47
C PRO A 28 9.22 32.38 -4.84
N ARG A 29 8.40 33.39 -5.14
CA ARG A 29 8.49 34.20 -6.37
C ARG A 29 9.90 34.75 -6.62
N THR A 30 10.64 35.07 -5.56
CA THR A 30 12.02 35.57 -5.64
C THR A 30 12.99 34.54 -6.22
N ALA A 31 12.80 33.25 -5.95
CA ALA A 31 13.61 32.18 -6.54
C ALA A 31 13.32 32.05 -8.04
N VAL A 32 12.05 32.13 -8.44
CA VAL A 32 11.65 32.12 -9.86
C VAL A 32 12.27 33.30 -10.61
N TYR A 33 12.18 34.51 -10.06
CA TYR A 33 12.83 35.69 -10.63
C TYR A 33 14.35 35.52 -10.77
N LYS A 34 15.04 35.01 -9.73
CA LYS A 34 16.49 34.75 -9.78
C LYS A 34 16.84 33.72 -10.84
N LEU A 35 16.05 32.66 -11.00
CA LEU A 35 16.26 31.64 -12.03
C LEU A 35 16.15 32.26 -13.43
N ILE A 36 15.07 33.02 -13.70
CA ILE A 36 14.86 33.72 -14.97
C ILE A 36 16.05 34.62 -15.33
N GLN A 37 16.59 35.36 -14.35
CA GLN A 37 17.77 36.20 -14.52
C GLN A 37 19.03 35.38 -14.86
N LYS A 38 19.30 34.29 -14.11
CA LYS A 38 20.47 33.40 -14.35
C LYS A 38 20.35 32.57 -15.62
N TRP A 39 19.12 32.37 -16.11
CA TRP A 39 18.82 31.75 -17.39
C TRP A 39 18.98 32.73 -18.55
N GLY A 40 18.75 34.03 -18.30
CA GLY A 40 18.85 35.07 -19.33
C GLY A 40 17.62 35.16 -20.22
N LEU A 41 16.47 34.62 -19.77
CA LEU A 41 15.22 34.67 -20.51
C LEU A 41 14.74 36.12 -20.67
N LYS A 42 14.14 36.39 -21.83
CA LYS A 42 13.60 37.69 -22.21
C LYS A 42 12.08 37.62 -22.30
N ASN A 43 11.41 38.73 -21.99
CA ASN A 43 9.98 38.85 -22.15
C ASN A 43 9.60 38.95 -23.64
N HIS A 44 8.30 38.95 -23.94
CA HIS A 44 7.75 39.05 -25.29
C HIS A 44 8.23 40.29 -26.06
N ALA A 45 8.65 41.35 -25.35
CA ALA A 45 9.21 42.57 -25.91
C ALA A 45 10.76 42.53 -26.07
N GLY A 46 11.39 41.37 -25.85
CA GLY A 46 12.84 41.18 -25.94
C GLY A 46 13.65 41.77 -24.77
N LYS A 47 13.01 42.29 -23.74
CA LYS A 47 13.65 42.91 -22.57
C LYS A 47 13.87 41.91 -21.45
N ALA A 48 14.78 42.22 -20.53
CA ALA A 48 14.95 41.41 -19.32
C ALA A 48 13.68 41.46 -18.45
N PHE A 49 13.30 40.32 -17.87
CA PHE A 49 12.17 40.27 -16.94
C PHE A 49 12.41 41.15 -15.71
N THR A 50 11.40 41.92 -15.32
CA THR A 50 11.40 42.67 -14.06
C THR A 50 10.72 41.85 -12.96
N GLN A 51 10.95 42.20 -11.69
CA GLN A 51 10.21 41.58 -10.58
C GLN A 51 8.69 41.81 -10.68
N MET A 52 8.28 42.96 -11.25
CA MET A 52 6.86 43.26 -11.47
C MET A 52 6.26 42.33 -12.53
N ALA A 53 6.95 42.12 -13.65
CA ALA A 53 6.49 41.20 -14.69
C ALA A 53 6.31 39.76 -14.15
N VAL A 54 7.24 39.29 -13.31
CA VAL A 54 7.11 37.98 -12.66
C VAL A 54 5.95 37.97 -11.66
N LYS A 55 5.69 39.06 -10.94
CA LYS A 55 4.54 39.19 -10.04
C LYS A 55 3.21 39.15 -10.79
N ASP A 56 3.12 39.84 -11.93
CA ASP A 56 1.90 39.88 -12.72
C ASP A 56 1.59 38.51 -13.31
N ALA A 57 2.59 37.84 -13.90
CA ALA A 57 2.48 36.46 -14.38
C ALA A 57 2.09 35.47 -13.27
N TRP A 58 2.70 35.58 -12.09
CA TRP A 58 2.36 34.77 -10.91
C TRP A 58 0.89 34.92 -10.51
N GLU A 59 0.40 36.15 -10.48
CA GLU A 59 -0.99 36.45 -10.14
C GLU A 59 -1.96 35.98 -11.24
N GLN A 60 -1.55 36.03 -12.50
CA GLN A 60 -2.32 35.43 -13.60
C GLN A 60 -2.45 33.90 -13.45
N LEU A 61 -1.34 33.19 -13.15
CA LEU A 61 -1.36 31.75 -12.87
C LEU A 61 -2.27 31.41 -11.69
N ARG A 62 -2.23 32.23 -10.62
CA ARG A 62 -3.09 32.11 -9.45
C ARG A 62 -4.57 32.26 -9.81
N ARG A 63 -4.93 33.34 -10.54
CA ARG A 63 -6.31 33.58 -11.00
C ARG A 63 -6.82 32.51 -11.97
N ALA A 64 -5.92 31.89 -12.73
CA ALA A 64 -6.25 30.78 -13.61
C ALA A 64 -6.42 29.43 -12.87
N GLY A 65 -6.13 29.37 -11.56
CA GLY A 65 -6.17 28.13 -10.78
C GLY A 65 -5.05 27.14 -11.13
N LEU A 66 -3.98 27.63 -11.75
CA LEU A 66 -2.84 26.83 -12.21
C LEU A 66 -1.68 26.83 -11.21
N LEU A 67 -1.78 27.64 -10.16
CA LEU A 67 -0.80 27.77 -9.09
C LEU A 67 -1.42 27.28 -7.77
N VAL A 68 -0.69 26.46 -7.03
CA VAL A 68 -1.06 25.99 -5.69
C VAL A 68 -0.11 26.64 -4.68
N GLU A 69 -0.67 27.23 -3.62
CA GLU A 69 0.12 27.86 -2.55
C GLU A 69 0.41 26.85 -1.42
N HIS A 70 1.59 26.98 -0.82
CA HIS A 70 2.01 26.09 0.25
C HIS A 70 1.23 26.37 1.53
N SER A 71 0.58 25.35 2.10
CA SER A 71 -0.33 25.48 3.25
C SER A 71 0.29 26.16 4.48
N ARG A 72 1.57 25.90 4.77
CA ARG A 72 2.30 26.44 5.93
C ARG A 72 3.31 27.58 5.64
N ARG A 73 3.73 27.78 4.39
CA ARG A 73 4.83 28.70 4.03
C ARG A 73 4.30 29.77 3.09
N GLN A 74 3.97 30.93 3.65
CA GLN A 74 3.41 32.04 2.87
C GLN A 74 4.37 32.47 1.76
N GLY A 75 3.82 32.72 0.57
CA GLY A 75 4.57 33.15 -0.60
C GLY A 75 5.30 32.04 -1.35
N TYR A 76 5.24 30.78 -0.89
CA TYR A 76 5.74 29.61 -1.62
C TYR A 76 4.60 29.01 -2.43
N ALA A 77 4.88 28.68 -3.69
CA ALA A 77 3.91 28.02 -4.55
C ALA A 77 4.60 27.09 -5.55
N GLN A 78 3.81 26.25 -6.18
CA GLN A 78 4.19 25.43 -7.34
C GLN A 78 3.04 25.38 -8.34
N LEU A 79 3.30 24.90 -9.56
CA LEU A 79 2.23 24.64 -10.52
C LEU A 79 1.36 23.47 -10.07
N HIS A 80 0.08 23.53 -10.41
CA HIS A 80 -0.85 22.43 -10.14
C HIS A 80 -0.45 21.18 -10.94
N ASP A 81 -0.48 20.01 -10.29
CA ASP A 81 -0.12 18.71 -10.89
C ASP A 81 -0.84 18.35 -12.19
N LYS A 82 -2.04 18.89 -12.42
CA LYS A 82 -2.79 18.72 -13.68
C LYS A 82 -2.05 19.26 -14.90
N ILE A 83 -1.15 20.22 -14.73
CA ILE A 83 -0.35 20.81 -15.81
C ILE A 83 1.15 20.65 -15.58
N ARG A 84 1.60 20.51 -14.32
CA ARG A 84 3.02 20.55 -13.94
C ARG A 84 3.87 19.54 -14.73
N GLY A 85 3.41 18.30 -14.87
CA GLY A 85 4.08 17.26 -15.67
C GLY A 85 4.19 17.62 -17.16
N GLN A 86 3.08 18.05 -17.77
CA GLN A 86 3.04 18.46 -19.18
C GLN A 86 3.98 19.65 -19.46
N VAL A 87 3.97 20.69 -18.60
CA VAL A 87 4.85 21.85 -18.76
C VAL A 87 6.32 21.45 -18.69
N TYR A 88 6.66 20.56 -17.76
CA TYR A 88 8.02 20.04 -17.63
C TYR A 88 8.46 19.29 -18.88
N ARG A 89 7.59 18.43 -19.43
CA ARG A 89 7.86 17.71 -20.68
C ARG A 89 8.09 18.65 -21.85
N GLU A 90 7.25 19.67 -22.02
CA GLU A 90 7.41 20.68 -23.07
C GLU A 90 8.69 21.51 -22.89
N LEU A 91 9.06 21.80 -21.65
CA LEU A 91 10.33 22.46 -21.33
C LEU A 91 11.54 21.62 -21.78
N LEU A 92 11.56 20.33 -21.44
CA LEU A 92 12.63 19.40 -21.82
C LEU A 92 12.74 19.14 -23.33
N THR A 93 11.69 19.46 -24.10
CA THR A 93 11.72 19.38 -25.57
C THR A 93 12.21 20.69 -26.19
N ARG A 94 11.87 21.84 -25.59
CA ARG A 94 12.23 23.16 -26.14
C ARG A 94 13.66 23.59 -25.87
N HIS A 95 14.27 23.11 -24.79
CA HIS A 95 15.60 23.56 -24.37
C HIS A 95 16.61 22.41 -24.32
N PRO A 96 17.87 22.64 -24.73
CA PRO A 96 18.95 21.70 -24.52
C PRO A 96 19.14 21.37 -23.02
N ILE A 97 19.28 20.07 -22.70
CA ILE A 97 19.45 19.62 -21.31
C ILE A 97 20.69 20.25 -20.64
N VAL A 98 21.77 20.43 -21.39
CA VAL A 98 23.01 21.06 -20.90
C VAL A 98 22.76 22.50 -20.42
N GLU A 99 21.90 23.23 -21.12
CA GLU A 99 21.51 24.59 -20.74
C GLU A 99 20.70 24.58 -19.43
N LEU A 100 19.64 23.76 -19.37
CA LEU A 100 18.78 23.63 -18.18
C LEU A 100 19.60 23.23 -16.94
N ARG A 101 20.51 22.28 -17.10
CA ARG A 101 21.42 21.82 -16.04
C ARG A 101 22.33 22.96 -15.58
N GLY A 102 22.94 23.67 -16.52
CA GLY A 102 23.79 24.82 -16.23
C GLY A 102 23.04 25.92 -15.47
N VAL A 103 21.78 26.18 -15.84
CA VAL A 103 20.94 27.18 -15.16
C VAL A 103 20.62 26.75 -13.73
N LEU A 104 20.22 25.49 -13.51
CA LEU A 104 19.95 24.96 -12.17
C LEU A 104 21.21 25.00 -11.29
N HIS A 105 22.35 24.58 -11.83
CA HIS A 105 23.63 24.61 -11.12
C HIS A 105 24.00 26.05 -10.73
N ARG A 106 23.92 27.00 -11.66
CA ARG A 106 24.14 28.42 -11.35
C ARG A 106 23.13 28.93 -10.34
N SER A 107 21.86 28.52 -10.40
CA SER A 107 20.81 28.92 -9.46
C SER A 107 21.12 28.50 -8.04
N ALA A 108 21.47 27.23 -7.87
CA ALA A 108 21.84 26.60 -6.60
C ALA A 108 23.28 26.91 -6.14
N ASN A 109 24.03 27.73 -6.89
CA ASN A 109 25.46 27.99 -6.69
C ASN A 109 26.29 26.68 -6.57
N TYR A 110 25.91 25.69 -7.36
CA TYR A 110 26.53 24.37 -7.41
C TYR A 110 27.58 24.29 -8.52
N ASP A 111 28.78 23.84 -8.18
CA ASP A 111 29.86 23.55 -9.12
C ASP A 111 30.32 22.08 -8.97
N PRO A 112 30.01 21.19 -9.94
CA PRO A 112 30.39 19.79 -9.88
C PRO A 112 31.91 19.56 -10.01
N SER A 113 32.69 20.54 -10.47
CA SER A 113 34.14 20.42 -10.65
C SER A 113 34.96 20.60 -9.36
N ARG A 114 34.34 21.10 -8.28
CA ARG A 114 34.99 21.35 -6.98
C ARG A 114 34.66 20.23 -5.98
N SER A 115 35.37 19.11 -6.11
CA SER A 115 35.00 17.80 -5.53
C SER A 115 35.15 17.59 -4.00
N HIS A 116 35.33 18.64 -3.18
CA HIS A 116 35.46 18.47 -1.73
C HIS A 116 34.36 19.16 -0.90
N TYR A 117 33.54 20.01 -1.51
CA TYR A 117 32.41 20.70 -0.87
C TYR A 117 31.15 20.79 -1.75
N GLY A 118 31.15 20.11 -2.91
CA GLY A 118 30.27 20.39 -4.04
C GLY A 118 29.04 19.50 -4.16
N TRP A 119 28.02 19.74 -3.34
CA TRP A 119 26.62 19.47 -3.68
C TRP A 119 25.77 20.53 -2.97
N PRO A 120 24.71 21.10 -3.57
CA PRO A 120 23.90 22.14 -2.92
C PRO A 120 23.02 21.51 -1.85
N LEU A 121 23.63 21.22 -0.70
CA LEU A 121 23.07 20.41 0.37
C LEU A 121 22.29 21.19 1.42
N TRP A 122 22.08 22.49 1.22
CA TRP A 122 21.42 23.33 2.22
C TRP A 122 19.92 23.51 1.95
N GLU A 123 19.44 23.25 0.72
CA GLU A 123 18.02 23.34 0.38
C GLU A 123 17.55 22.09 -0.38
N ASP A 124 16.69 21.30 0.26
CA ASP A 124 16.00 20.13 -0.31
C ASP A 124 15.44 20.43 -1.71
N ALA A 125 14.89 21.63 -1.87
CA ALA A 125 14.23 22.05 -3.09
C ALA A 125 15.18 22.19 -4.29
N ASP A 126 16.45 22.54 -4.09
CA ASP A 126 17.44 22.61 -5.19
C ASP A 126 17.86 21.19 -5.59
N THR A 127 18.07 20.33 -4.59
CA THR A 127 18.40 18.92 -4.80
C THR A 127 17.28 18.21 -5.57
N ILE A 128 16.02 18.46 -5.22
CA ILE A 128 14.84 17.92 -5.92
C ILE A 128 14.85 18.31 -7.41
N ALA A 129 15.06 19.59 -7.74
CA ALA A 129 15.08 20.06 -9.12
C ALA A 129 16.23 19.44 -9.95
N ILE A 130 17.43 19.35 -9.35
CA ILE A 130 18.61 18.77 -10.00
C ILE A 130 18.42 17.27 -10.24
N LEU A 131 17.97 16.53 -9.22
CA LEU A 131 17.71 15.09 -9.34
C LEU A 131 16.64 14.82 -10.40
N ARG A 132 15.55 15.59 -10.39
CA ARG A 132 14.48 15.47 -11.38
C ARG A 132 15.00 15.67 -12.81
N LEU A 133 15.83 16.69 -13.03
CA LEU A 133 16.42 16.93 -14.34
C LEU A 133 17.35 15.77 -14.74
N ALA A 134 18.18 15.27 -13.84
CA ALA A 134 19.05 14.12 -14.12
C ALA A 134 18.24 12.88 -14.56
N VAL A 135 17.21 12.52 -13.79
CA VAL A 135 16.37 11.34 -14.07
C VAL A 135 15.65 11.48 -15.41
N PHE A 136 14.93 12.59 -15.63
CA PHE A 136 14.11 12.77 -16.84
C PHE A 136 14.88 13.29 -18.07
N SER A 137 16.19 13.48 -17.95
CA SER A 137 17.08 13.68 -19.11
C SER A 137 17.84 12.43 -19.52
N GLY A 138 17.59 11.29 -18.86
CA GLY A 138 18.22 10.02 -19.19
C GLY A 138 19.67 9.92 -18.72
N ALA A 139 19.99 10.51 -17.56
CA ALA A 139 21.31 10.34 -16.97
C ALA A 139 21.65 8.83 -16.80
N PRO A 140 22.92 8.42 -17.04
CA PRO A 140 23.35 7.05 -16.81
C PRO A 140 23.10 6.58 -15.38
N ILE A 141 22.88 5.28 -15.21
CA ILE A 141 22.62 4.69 -13.88
C ILE A 141 23.76 4.97 -12.88
N SER A 142 25.02 4.95 -13.34
CA SER A 142 26.19 5.25 -12.50
C SER A 142 26.11 6.64 -11.88
N ASP A 143 25.63 7.62 -12.65
CA ASP A 143 25.50 9.00 -12.21
C ASP A 143 24.38 9.10 -11.19
N LEU A 144 23.23 8.46 -11.45
CA LEU A 144 22.10 8.43 -10.52
C LEU A 144 22.43 7.70 -9.21
N GLU A 145 23.25 6.66 -9.24
CA GLU A 145 23.70 5.94 -8.04
C GLU A 145 24.71 6.77 -7.23
N ALA A 146 25.63 7.48 -7.90
CA ALA A 146 26.49 8.46 -7.23
C ALA A 146 25.63 9.55 -6.58
N MET A 147 24.64 10.04 -7.30
CA MET A 147 23.69 11.03 -6.80
C MET A 147 22.94 10.55 -5.55
N GLN A 148 22.41 9.32 -5.60
CA GLN A 148 21.73 8.71 -4.46
C GLN A 148 22.64 8.61 -3.24
N LYS A 149 23.88 8.17 -3.41
CA LYS A 149 24.85 8.02 -2.31
C LYS A 149 25.14 9.37 -1.66
N GLU A 150 25.34 10.41 -2.46
CA GLU A 150 25.65 11.76 -1.96
C GLU A 150 24.46 12.40 -1.24
N ILE A 151 23.25 12.27 -1.79
CA ILE A 151 22.01 12.75 -1.15
C ILE A 151 21.78 12.01 0.16
N SER A 152 21.88 10.67 0.17
CA SER A 152 21.64 9.84 1.35
C SER A 152 22.59 10.14 2.52
N GLY A 153 23.80 10.65 2.21
CA GLY A 153 24.76 11.03 3.24
C GLY A 153 24.35 12.26 4.06
N ARG A 154 23.37 13.04 3.59
CA ARG A 154 23.05 14.36 4.19
C ARG A 154 21.55 14.71 4.24
N ASN A 155 20.71 14.11 3.42
CA ASN A 155 19.26 14.31 3.36
C ASN A 155 18.53 12.97 3.36
N ASP A 156 17.23 12.99 3.68
CA ASP A 156 16.38 11.82 3.50
C ASP A 156 16.14 11.57 2.01
N TRP A 157 16.85 10.58 1.46
CA TRP A 157 16.70 10.15 0.08
C TRP A 157 15.24 9.83 -0.27
N GLY A 158 14.49 9.20 0.65
CA GLY A 158 13.10 8.83 0.40
C GLY A 158 12.23 10.04 0.08
N THR A 159 12.28 11.08 0.92
CA THR A 159 11.56 12.34 0.73
C THR A 159 11.99 13.07 -0.54
N ILE A 160 13.29 13.18 -0.80
CA ILE A 160 13.83 13.88 -1.97
C ILE A 160 13.44 13.17 -3.27
N PHE A 161 13.59 11.84 -3.29
CA PHE A 161 13.24 11.01 -4.44
C PHE A 161 11.75 11.05 -4.72
N TYR A 162 10.91 10.97 -3.68
CA TYR A 162 9.46 11.08 -3.84
C TYR A 162 9.08 12.40 -4.52
N ALA A 163 9.54 13.52 -3.94
CA ALA A 163 9.24 14.84 -4.47
C ALA A 163 9.78 15.04 -5.89
N ALA A 164 10.99 14.54 -6.20
CA ALA A 164 11.61 14.72 -7.51
C ALA A 164 10.99 13.85 -8.60
N CYS A 165 10.64 12.60 -8.31
CA CYS A 165 10.41 11.57 -9.33
C CYS A 165 9.01 10.96 -9.29
N MET A 166 8.33 11.00 -8.14
CA MET A 166 7.05 10.30 -7.94
C MET A 166 5.86 11.25 -7.99
N GLU A 167 6.01 12.49 -7.50
CA GLU A 167 4.97 13.51 -7.60
C GLU A 167 4.63 13.86 -9.06
N ALA A 168 3.36 14.17 -9.31
CA ALA A 168 2.84 14.58 -10.61
C ALA A 168 3.32 13.69 -11.76
N PHE A 169 3.10 12.38 -11.59
CA PHE A 169 3.47 11.34 -12.55
C PHE A 169 3.00 11.67 -13.97
N ASP A 170 3.92 11.64 -14.94
CA ASP A 170 3.64 11.75 -16.37
C ASP A 170 4.21 10.51 -17.08
N PRO A 171 3.36 9.65 -17.67
CA PRO A 171 3.82 8.41 -18.32
C PRO A 171 4.77 8.67 -19.49
N VAL A 172 4.66 9.81 -20.18
CA VAL A 172 5.52 10.15 -21.32
C VAL A 172 6.94 10.51 -20.87
N LEU A 173 7.10 11.01 -19.63
CA LEU A 173 8.42 11.27 -19.08
C LEU A 173 9.19 9.97 -18.78
N MET A 174 8.49 8.85 -18.54
CA MET A 174 9.14 7.56 -18.27
C MET A 174 9.95 7.07 -19.46
N ASP A 175 9.56 7.39 -20.69
CA ASP A 175 10.30 7.02 -21.91
C ASP A 175 11.71 7.64 -21.95
N ARG A 176 11.94 8.72 -21.21
CA ARG A 176 13.26 9.37 -21.08
C ARG A 176 14.15 8.78 -19.99
N VAL A 177 13.59 7.98 -19.09
CA VAL A 177 14.31 7.37 -17.97
C VAL A 177 14.95 6.07 -18.45
N THR A 178 16.15 5.77 -17.96
CA THR A 178 16.81 4.48 -18.24
C THR A 178 15.95 3.31 -17.73
N PRO A 179 15.85 2.19 -18.47
CA PRO A 179 14.96 1.08 -18.10
C PRO A 179 15.16 0.59 -16.66
N GLU A 180 16.42 0.46 -16.22
CA GLU A 180 16.76 -0.01 -14.88
C GLU A 180 16.18 0.90 -13.79
N TRP A 181 16.31 2.22 -13.97
CA TRP A 181 15.83 3.19 -13.00
C TRP A 181 14.31 3.33 -13.05
N ARG A 182 13.74 3.25 -14.24
CA ARG A 182 12.29 3.24 -14.48
C ARG A 182 11.62 2.09 -13.74
N TRP A 183 12.22 0.90 -13.76
CA TRP A 183 11.71 -0.26 -13.01
C TRP A 183 11.93 -0.14 -11.51
N ARG A 184 13.01 0.49 -11.04
CA ARG A 184 13.17 0.84 -9.62
C ARG A 184 12.07 1.79 -9.14
N MET A 185 11.73 2.81 -9.92
CA MET A 185 10.63 3.75 -9.63
C MET A 185 9.29 3.01 -9.54
N ALA A 186 8.96 2.18 -10.55
CA ALA A 186 7.73 1.39 -10.55
C ALA A 186 7.67 0.46 -9.34
N THR A 187 8.78 -0.19 -8.99
CA THR A 187 8.87 -1.09 -7.83
C THR A 187 8.56 -0.36 -6.52
N GLY A 188 9.15 0.84 -6.34
CA GLY A 188 8.87 1.69 -5.19
C GLY A 188 7.41 2.16 -5.13
N ALA A 189 6.83 2.55 -6.27
CA ALA A 189 5.43 2.97 -6.36
C ALA A 189 4.48 1.85 -5.95
N LEU A 190 4.63 0.66 -6.53
CA LEU A 190 3.74 -0.48 -6.26
C LEU A 190 3.88 -0.98 -4.82
N SER A 191 5.10 -0.95 -4.27
CA SER A 191 5.32 -1.26 -2.85
C SER A 191 4.55 -0.31 -1.93
N ASN A 192 4.58 1.01 -2.20
CA ASN A 192 3.81 1.98 -1.41
C ASN A 192 2.30 1.84 -1.65
N LEU A 193 1.88 1.56 -2.89
CA LEU A 193 0.48 1.30 -3.22
C LEU A 193 -0.08 0.14 -2.38
N CYS A 194 0.63 -0.98 -2.25
CA CYS A 194 0.18 -2.12 -1.44
C CYS A 194 0.36 -1.90 0.07
N GLN A 195 1.53 -1.43 0.53
CA GLN A 195 1.84 -1.36 1.96
C GLN A 195 1.20 -0.17 2.66
N ARG A 196 1.14 1.00 1.99
CA ARG A 196 0.56 2.22 2.56
C ARG A 196 -0.88 2.48 2.10
N VAL A 197 -1.35 1.77 1.06
CA VAL A 197 -2.67 2.00 0.45
C VAL A 197 -2.80 3.45 -0.01
N ASP A 198 -1.80 3.89 -0.76
CA ASP A 198 -1.67 5.27 -1.21
C ASP A 198 -2.06 5.42 -2.70
N PRO A 199 -3.20 6.06 -3.02
CA PRO A 199 -3.69 6.19 -4.39
C PRO A 199 -2.81 7.10 -5.26
N GLU A 200 -1.91 7.90 -4.69
CA GLU A 200 -0.96 8.72 -5.46
C GLU A 200 -0.05 7.86 -6.36
N HIS A 201 0.12 6.58 -6.02
CA HIS A 201 0.91 5.61 -6.79
C HIS A 201 0.11 4.79 -7.82
N LEU A 202 -1.22 4.92 -7.85
CA LEU A 202 -2.06 4.19 -8.81
C LEU A 202 -1.70 4.44 -10.29
N PRO A 203 -1.29 5.66 -10.72
CA PRO A 203 -0.84 5.91 -12.09
C PRO A 203 0.35 5.03 -12.53
N PHE A 204 1.26 4.67 -11.61
CA PHE A 204 2.37 3.76 -11.91
C PHE A 204 1.88 2.34 -12.17
N PHE A 205 0.85 1.87 -11.47
CA PHE A 205 0.24 0.58 -11.77
C PHE A 205 -0.35 0.55 -13.18
N HIS A 206 -1.16 1.55 -13.53
CA HIS A 206 -1.74 1.64 -14.87
C HIS A 206 -0.68 1.71 -15.96
N TRP A 207 0.32 2.58 -15.80
CA TRP A 207 1.40 2.70 -16.76
C TRP A 207 2.19 1.39 -16.91
N THR A 208 2.53 0.72 -15.80
CA THR A 208 3.29 -0.54 -15.85
C THR A 208 2.47 -1.67 -16.49
N MET A 209 1.16 -1.74 -16.22
CA MET A 209 0.26 -2.69 -16.89
C MET A 209 0.19 -2.45 -18.41
N GLU A 210 0.24 -1.20 -18.87
CA GLU A 210 0.37 -0.90 -20.30
C GLU A 210 1.72 -1.37 -20.87
N GLN A 211 2.81 -1.30 -20.10
CA GLN A 211 4.10 -1.88 -20.52
C GLN A 211 4.01 -3.41 -20.66
N VAL A 212 3.28 -4.09 -19.76
CA VAL A 212 3.03 -5.54 -19.86
C VAL A 212 2.29 -5.86 -21.17
N LYS A 213 1.24 -5.10 -21.47
CA LYS A 213 0.41 -5.32 -22.67
C LYS A 213 1.16 -5.06 -23.97
N THR A 214 1.96 -3.99 -24.02
CA THR A 214 2.70 -3.64 -25.23
C THR A 214 3.88 -4.58 -25.49
N GLY A 215 4.43 -5.21 -24.46
CA GLY A 215 5.49 -6.21 -24.58
C GLY A 215 6.81 -5.66 -25.16
N ARG A 216 7.00 -4.33 -25.17
CA ARG A 216 8.18 -3.68 -25.76
C ARG A 216 9.45 -3.92 -24.97
N GLU A 217 9.32 -4.06 -23.65
CA GLU A 217 10.45 -4.27 -22.74
C GLU A 217 10.20 -5.49 -21.83
N VAL A 218 11.28 -6.16 -21.43
CA VAL A 218 11.22 -7.28 -20.51
C VAL A 218 11.03 -6.75 -19.09
N ILE A 219 9.84 -6.96 -18.56
CA ILE A 219 9.51 -6.57 -17.19
C ILE A 219 10.19 -7.52 -16.19
N PRO A 220 10.98 -7.00 -15.24
CA PRO A 220 11.67 -7.82 -14.23
C PRO A 220 10.70 -8.69 -13.40
N GLY A 221 11.15 -9.90 -13.06
CA GLY A 221 10.39 -10.84 -12.21
C GLY A 221 9.85 -10.23 -10.90
N PRO A 222 10.68 -9.52 -10.10
CA PRO A 222 10.20 -8.86 -8.88
C PRO A 222 9.09 -7.84 -9.11
N LEU A 223 9.13 -7.12 -10.23
CA LEU A 223 8.10 -6.15 -10.58
C LEU A 223 6.79 -6.84 -11.00
N ARG A 224 6.88 -8.00 -11.67
CA ARG A 224 5.71 -8.85 -11.96
C ARG A 224 5.04 -9.36 -10.68
N LEU A 225 5.83 -9.74 -9.67
CA LEU A 225 5.29 -10.17 -8.38
C LEU A 225 4.50 -9.04 -7.68
N GLN A 226 5.01 -7.81 -7.70
CA GLN A 226 4.30 -6.66 -7.11
C GLN A 226 3.04 -6.26 -7.87
N LEU A 227 3.08 -6.30 -9.20
CA LEU A 227 1.86 -6.12 -10.03
C LEU A 227 0.83 -7.20 -9.73
N ALA A 228 1.26 -8.45 -9.54
CA ALA A 228 0.38 -9.54 -9.16
C ALA A 228 -0.22 -9.35 -7.77
N GLU A 229 0.54 -8.83 -6.79
CA GLU A 229 0.01 -8.45 -5.48
C GLU A 229 -1.11 -7.40 -5.59
N VAL A 230 -0.92 -6.37 -6.43
CA VAL A 230 -1.98 -5.39 -6.73
C VAL A 230 -3.21 -6.08 -7.33
N LEU A 231 -3.03 -6.93 -8.35
CA LEU A 231 -4.15 -7.65 -8.98
C LEU A 231 -4.85 -8.61 -8.00
N LEU A 232 -4.13 -9.22 -7.06
CA LEU A 232 -4.70 -10.00 -5.96
C LEU A 232 -5.61 -9.11 -5.11
N HIS A 233 -5.16 -7.94 -4.66
CA HIS A 233 -5.97 -7.02 -3.86
C HIS A 233 -7.20 -6.46 -4.60
N ARG A 234 -7.17 -6.49 -5.94
CA ARG A 234 -8.29 -6.13 -6.83
C ARG A 234 -9.20 -7.33 -7.19
N GLY A 235 -8.84 -8.55 -6.81
CA GLY A 235 -9.56 -9.77 -7.21
C GLY A 235 -9.53 -10.06 -8.72
N GLU A 236 -8.52 -9.56 -9.44
CA GLU A 236 -8.40 -9.69 -10.89
C GLU A 236 -7.61 -10.95 -11.28
N PHE A 237 -8.18 -12.14 -11.04
CA PHE A 237 -7.47 -13.43 -11.13
C PHE A 237 -6.90 -13.77 -12.49
N SER A 238 -7.68 -13.58 -13.56
CA SER A 238 -7.24 -13.93 -14.91
C SER A 238 -5.99 -13.14 -15.31
N GLN A 239 -6.03 -11.82 -15.09
CA GLN A 239 -4.89 -10.94 -15.34
C GLN A 239 -3.68 -11.31 -14.48
N MET A 240 -3.89 -11.66 -13.20
CA MET A 240 -2.79 -12.08 -12.32
C MET A 240 -2.13 -13.37 -12.81
N VAL A 241 -2.92 -14.38 -13.19
CA VAL A 241 -2.42 -15.65 -13.71
C VAL A 241 -1.62 -15.42 -14.99
N ASP A 242 -2.15 -14.62 -15.92
CA ASP A 242 -1.47 -14.27 -17.17
C ASP A 242 -0.14 -13.55 -16.93
N LEU A 243 -0.12 -12.60 -16.01
CA LEU A 243 1.07 -11.83 -15.64
C LEU A 243 2.19 -12.72 -15.07
N LEU A 244 1.83 -13.74 -14.30
CA LEU A 244 2.75 -14.67 -13.62
C LEU A 244 3.21 -15.83 -14.51
N LYS A 245 2.65 -16.03 -15.71
CA LYS A 245 3.07 -17.10 -16.64
C LYS A 245 4.58 -17.12 -16.91
N PRO A 246 5.29 -15.99 -17.07
CA PRO A 246 6.73 -16.03 -17.32
C PRO A 246 7.58 -16.44 -16.11
N ILE A 247 7.00 -16.53 -14.90
CA ILE A 247 7.67 -16.91 -13.65
C ILE A 247 6.97 -18.10 -12.99
N GLU A 248 6.82 -19.20 -13.73
CA GLU A 248 6.10 -20.40 -13.25
C GLU A 248 6.75 -21.00 -12.00
N LYS A 249 8.09 -21.09 -11.97
CA LYS A 249 8.87 -21.75 -10.91
C LYS A 249 9.40 -20.75 -9.87
N ASP A 250 8.53 -19.88 -9.38
CA ASP A 250 8.86 -18.88 -8.36
C ASP A 250 7.96 -19.07 -7.12
N ALA A 251 8.57 -19.24 -5.96
CA ALA A 251 7.84 -19.52 -4.73
C ALA A 251 7.02 -18.31 -4.24
N ALA A 252 7.42 -17.07 -4.52
CA ALA A 252 6.59 -15.92 -4.20
C ALA A 252 5.38 -15.83 -5.15
N ALA A 253 5.54 -16.22 -6.42
CA ALA A 253 4.41 -16.39 -7.34
C ALA A 253 3.43 -17.47 -6.86
N ASP A 254 3.92 -18.56 -6.27
CA ASP A 254 3.06 -19.60 -5.70
C ASP A 254 2.24 -19.11 -4.50
N VAL A 255 2.80 -18.25 -3.64
CA VAL A 255 2.03 -17.59 -2.57
C VAL A 255 0.90 -16.73 -3.13
N LEU A 256 1.15 -15.98 -4.22
CA LEU A 256 0.13 -15.17 -4.88
C LEU A 256 -0.97 -16.04 -5.52
N ARG A 257 -0.61 -17.16 -6.15
CA ARG A 257 -1.56 -18.14 -6.69
C ARG A 257 -2.42 -18.77 -5.58
N ALA A 258 -1.82 -19.13 -4.45
CA ALA A 258 -2.55 -19.59 -3.27
C ALA A 258 -3.49 -18.50 -2.72
N GLY A 259 -3.15 -17.22 -2.89
CA GLY A 259 -4.05 -16.11 -2.61
C GLY A 259 -5.38 -16.19 -3.38
N ILE A 260 -5.40 -16.69 -4.63
CA ILE A 260 -6.65 -16.91 -5.38
C ILE A 260 -7.54 -17.93 -4.65
N ARG A 261 -6.94 -19.02 -4.14
CA ARG A 261 -7.66 -20.06 -3.38
C ARG A 261 -8.34 -19.46 -2.15
N ILE A 262 -7.66 -18.56 -1.45
CA ILE A 262 -8.23 -17.81 -0.32
C ILE A 262 -9.46 -17.00 -0.74
N GLN A 263 -9.38 -16.26 -1.84
CA GLN A 263 -10.53 -15.45 -2.30
C GLN A 263 -11.71 -16.32 -2.76
N GLN A 264 -11.45 -17.56 -3.16
CA GLN A 264 -12.46 -18.56 -3.51
C GLN A 264 -12.98 -19.36 -2.30
N GLY A 265 -12.52 -19.07 -1.09
CA GLY A 265 -12.90 -19.80 0.14
C GLY A 265 -12.27 -21.18 0.27
N GLN A 266 -11.22 -21.49 -0.50
CA GLN A 266 -10.51 -22.77 -0.48
C GLN A 266 -9.35 -22.72 0.53
N TRP A 267 -9.68 -22.68 1.82
CA TRP A 267 -8.72 -22.40 2.90
C TRP A 267 -7.65 -23.48 3.09
N ALA A 268 -8.02 -24.76 3.15
CA ALA A 268 -7.08 -25.85 3.38
C ALA A 268 -6.11 -26.08 2.19
N PRO A 269 -6.56 -26.07 0.92
CA PRO A 269 -5.64 -26.06 -0.22
C PRO A 269 -4.68 -24.87 -0.21
N ALA A 270 -5.19 -23.66 0.10
CA ALA A 270 -4.36 -22.47 0.19
C ALA A 270 -3.25 -22.60 1.25
N GLN A 271 -3.58 -23.11 2.44
CA GLN A 271 -2.58 -23.36 3.49
C GLN A 271 -1.45 -24.26 2.97
N ALA A 272 -1.80 -25.40 2.37
CA ALA A 272 -0.80 -26.37 1.90
C ALA A 272 0.12 -25.78 0.82
N GLU A 273 -0.44 -25.03 -0.13
CA GLU A 273 0.32 -24.34 -1.18
C GLU A 273 1.26 -23.27 -0.59
N MET A 274 0.77 -22.45 0.36
CA MET A 274 1.59 -21.41 1.01
C MET A 274 2.72 -22.01 1.86
N GLU A 275 2.48 -23.10 2.61
CA GLU A 275 3.52 -23.75 3.41
C GLU A 275 4.63 -24.34 2.55
N ALA A 276 4.28 -24.93 1.40
CA ALA A 276 5.24 -25.44 0.43
C ALA A 276 6.10 -24.29 -0.13
N ALA A 277 5.47 -23.18 -0.51
CA ALA A 277 6.16 -21.99 -1.00
C ALA A 277 7.08 -21.35 0.09
N PHE A 278 6.60 -21.20 1.32
CA PHE A 278 7.41 -20.69 2.43
C PHE A 278 8.63 -21.56 2.71
N LYS A 279 8.51 -22.88 2.60
CA LYS A 279 9.66 -23.79 2.74
C LYS A 279 10.76 -23.50 1.71
N ILE A 280 10.37 -23.23 0.46
CA ILE A 280 11.30 -22.86 -0.61
C ILE A 280 11.91 -21.49 -0.34
N LEU A 281 11.09 -20.49 0.03
CA LEU A 281 11.55 -19.12 0.33
C LEU A 281 12.54 -19.09 1.50
N ARG A 282 12.27 -19.81 2.60
CA ARG A 282 13.18 -19.91 3.75
C ARG A 282 14.54 -20.47 3.34
N LYS A 283 14.55 -21.49 2.49
CA LYS A 283 15.79 -22.10 1.98
C LYS A 283 16.57 -21.12 1.09
N ALA A 284 15.87 -20.38 0.23
CA ALA A 284 16.49 -19.44 -0.70
C ALA A 284 17.06 -18.20 0.01
N MET A 285 16.35 -17.64 0.99
CA MET A 285 16.73 -16.39 1.65
C MET A 285 17.60 -16.59 2.91
N GLY A 286 17.72 -17.83 3.42
CA GLY A 286 18.49 -18.12 4.63
C GLY A 286 17.87 -17.57 5.94
N ILE A 287 16.66 -17.02 5.87
CA ILE A 287 15.90 -16.47 7.00
C ILE A 287 14.61 -17.25 7.22
N ARG A 288 14.06 -17.20 8.44
CA ARG A 288 12.88 -18.00 8.84
C ARG A 288 11.56 -17.25 8.79
N THR A 289 11.59 -15.94 8.98
CA THR A 289 10.43 -15.03 9.14
C THR A 289 10.62 -13.81 8.25
N ARG A 290 9.55 -13.03 8.04
CA ARG A 290 9.54 -11.81 7.20
C ARG A 290 10.01 -12.07 5.77
N LEU A 291 9.56 -13.21 5.22
CA LEU A 291 9.92 -13.66 3.87
C LEU A 291 9.28 -12.80 2.77
N LEU A 292 8.10 -12.25 3.07
CA LEU A 292 7.24 -11.50 2.16
C LEU A 292 6.59 -10.35 2.95
N PRO A 293 6.13 -9.27 2.29
CA PRO A 293 5.53 -8.12 2.96
C PRO A 293 4.24 -8.50 3.73
N TYR A 294 3.90 -7.68 4.74
CA TYR A 294 2.67 -7.86 5.52
C TYR A 294 1.43 -7.92 4.62
N SER A 295 1.34 -7.02 3.63
CA SER A 295 0.23 -6.89 2.66
C SER A 295 -0.08 -8.20 1.92
N LEU A 296 0.88 -9.12 1.81
CA LEU A 296 0.67 -10.44 1.24
C LEU A 296 0.55 -11.55 2.29
N THR A 297 1.32 -11.49 3.39
CA THR A 297 1.44 -12.61 4.35
C THR A 297 0.26 -12.77 5.30
N TRP A 298 -0.53 -11.73 5.55
CA TRP A 298 -1.68 -11.77 6.45
C TRP A 298 -2.77 -12.79 6.02
N ILE A 299 -2.81 -13.17 4.73
CA ILE A 299 -3.75 -14.17 4.22
C ILE A 299 -3.44 -15.60 4.71
N TYR A 300 -2.20 -15.87 5.15
CA TYR A 300 -1.83 -17.18 5.67
C TYR A 300 -2.52 -17.48 7.01
N PRO A 301 -2.43 -16.62 8.05
CA PRO A 301 -3.21 -16.78 9.26
C PRO A 301 -4.71 -16.93 9.00
N LEU A 302 -5.30 -16.20 8.04
CA LEU A 302 -6.70 -16.37 7.68
C LEU A 302 -7.03 -17.83 7.30
N SER A 303 -6.20 -18.45 6.45
CA SER A 303 -6.38 -19.84 6.01
C SER A 303 -6.42 -20.83 7.17
N LEU A 304 -5.68 -20.54 8.24
CA LEU A 304 -5.62 -21.33 9.46
C LEU A 304 -6.81 -21.06 10.37
N LEU A 305 -7.17 -19.80 10.58
CA LEU A 305 -8.31 -19.41 11.42
C LEU A 305 -9.63 -19.94 10.87
N ALA A 306 -9.76 -20.02 9.54
CA ALA A 306 -10.93 -20.57 8.86
C ALA A 306 -11.22 -22.03 9.24
N GLN A 307 -10.20 -22.80 9.63
CA GLN A 307 -10.34 -24.23 9.92
C GLN A 307 -10.79 -24.54 11.35
N GLN A 308 -10.75 -23.56 12.26
CA GLN A 308 -11.32 -23.62 13.61
C GLN A 308 -10.84 -24.80 14.51
N THR A 309 -9.76 -25.52 14.16
CA THR A 309 -9.21 -26.57 15.04
C THR A 309 -8.07 -26.05 15.92
N PRO A 310 -7.89 -26.56 17.15
CA PRO A 310 -6.83 -26.12 18.06
C PRO A 310 -5.42 -26.15 17.42
N LYS A 311 -5.15 -27.16 16.60
CA LYS A 311 -3.88 -27.32 15.88
C LYS A 311 -3.62 -26.17 14.90
N HIS A 312 -4.62 -25.77 14.11
CA HIS A 312 -4.48 -24.66 13.18
C HIS A 312 -4.38 -23.31 13.90
N LEU A 313 -5.10 -23.14 15.01
CA LEU A 313 -4.98 -21.95 15.85
C LEU A 313 -3.58 -21.81 16.46
N ASP A 314 -3.01 -22.88 17.01
CA ASP A 314 -1.64 -22.86 17.53
C ASP A 314 -0.60 -22.59 16.43
N LEU A 315 -0.81 -23.14 15.23
CA LEU A 315 0.04 -22.85 14.07
C LEU A 315 -0.04 -21.37 13.66
N ALA A 316 -1.25 -20.80 13.63
CA ALA A 316 -1.45 -19.37 13.33
C ALA A 316 -0.75 -18.49 14.37
N ARG A 317 -0.89 -18.83 15.65
CA ARG A 317 -0.20 -18.16 16.77
C ARG A 317 1.31 -18.20 16.60
N LYS A 318 1.90 -19.38 16.35
CA LYS A 318 3.35 -19.54 16.16
C LYS A 318 3.87 -18.72 14.98
N PHE A 319 3.14 -18.71 13.87
CA PHE A 319 3.49 -17.89 12.71
C PHE A 319 3.48 -16.40 13.05
N CYS A 320 2.40 -15.89 13.64
CA CYS A 320 2.28 -14.47 13.98
C CYS A 320 3.32 -14.02 15.01
N LEU A 321 3.65 -14.87 16.01
CA LEU A 321 4.76 -14.63 16.95
C LEU A 321 6.11 -14.52 16.24
N GLY A 322 6.37 -15.40 15.28
CA GLY A 322 7.59 -15.37 14.47
C GLY A 322 7.71 -14.10 13.64
N GLU A 323 6.63 -13.66 13.00
CA GLU A 323 6.60 -12.44 12.20
C GLU A 323 6.73 -11.16 13.06
N ALA A 324 6.09 -11.15 14.23
CA ALA A 324 6.23 -10.06 15.21
C ALA A 324 7.69 -9.91 15.70
N GLY A 325 8.42 -11.02 15.82
CA GLY A 325 9.79 -11.03 16.35
C GLY A 325 9.86 -10.81 17.87
N SER A 326 8.73 -10.94 18.57
CA SER A 326 8.61 -10.83 20.02
C SER A 326 7.83 -12.02 20.58
N ARG A 327 8.20 -12.46 21.78
CA ARG A 327 7.47 -13.51 22.52
C ARG A 327 6.16 -13.01 23.12
N THR A 328 6.06 -11.70 23.35
CA THR A 328 4.91 -11.02 23.96
C THR A 328 4.61 -9.74 23.17
N PRO A 329 4.18 -9.86 21.90
CA PRO A 329 3.89 -8.68 21.08
C PRO A 329 2.66 -7.94 21.63
N SER A 330 2.60 -6.63 21.43
CA SER A 330 1.47 -5.81 21.87
C SER A 330 0.22 -6.13 21.06
N ALA A 331 -0.96 -6.17 21.68
CA ALA A 331 -2.24 -6.33 20.97
C ALA A 331 -2.54 -5.17 19.99
N HIS A 332 -1.78 -4.07 20.06
CA HIS A 332 -1.88 -2.91 19.16
C HIS A 332 -0.89 -2.94 18.00
N ASP A 333 0.01 -3.94 17.94
CA ASP A 333 0.93 -4.15 16.81
C ASP A 333 0.29 -5.03 15.72
N PHE A 334 0.69 -4.81 14.45
CA PHE A 334 0.16 -5.54 13.28
C PHE A 334 0.10 -7.06 13.44
N TRP A 335 1.13 -7.69 13.99
CA TRP A 335 1.13 -9.15 14.23
C TRP A 335 0.68 -9.53 15.64
N GLY A 336 0.78 -8.61 16.60
CA GLY A 336 0.42 -8.87 17.98
C GLY A 336 -1.10 -8.94 18.18
N ILE A 337 -1.89 -8.20 17.41
CA ILE A 337 -3.36 -8.32 17.43
C ILE A 337 -3.82 -9.73 17.02
N TRP A 338 -3.14 -10.38 16.06
CA TRP A 338 -3.44 -11.75 15.66
C TRP A 338 -3.13 -12.75 16.77
N VAL A 339 -1.96 -12.60 17.41
CA VAL A 339 -1.56 -13.43 18.57
C VAL A 339 -2.57 -13.29 19.71
N HIS A 340 -2.93 -12.05 20.04
CA HIS A 340 -3.92 -11.76 21.08
C HIS A 340 -5.27 -12.38 20.75
N ALA A 341 -5.76 -12.20 19.52
CA ALA A 341 -7.04 -12.75 19.11
C ALA A 341 -7.07 -14.28 19.24
N VAL A 342 -6.00 -14.96 18.83
CA VAL A 342 -5.89 -16.42 18.97
C VAL A 342 -5.85 -16.83 20.44
N ASN A 343 -5.06 -16.15 21.28
CA ASN A 343 -4.98 -16.46 22.71
C ASN A 343 -6.34 -16.27 23.41
N VAL A 344 -7.08 -15.21 23.11
CA VAL A 344 -8.44 -15.00 23.63
C VAL A 344 -9.39 -16.11 23.18
N ARG A 345 -9.27 -16.58 21.93
CA ARG A 345 -10.08 -17.69 21.41
C ARG A 345 -9.77 -19.01 22.12
N LEU A 346 -8.49 -19.26 22.41
CA LEU A 346 -8.02 -20.45 23.14
C LEU A 346 -8.28 -20.38 24.65
N GLY A 347 -8.59 -19.19 25.20
CA GLY A 347 -8.75 -18.98 26.64
C GLY A 347 -7.43 -18.71 27.38
N ASP A 348 -6.33 -18.51 26.65
CA ASP A 348 -4.99 -18.26 27.18
C ASP A 348 -4.77 -16.78 27.59
N ALA A 349 -5.67 -15.88 27.19
CA ALA A 349 -5.58 -14.45 27.50
C ALA A 349 -6.96 -13.81 27.76
N THR A 350 -6.97 -12.80 28.62
CA THR A 350 -8.13 -11.92 28.81
C THR A 350 -8.33 -11.04 27.59
N LEU A 351 -9.58 -10.85 27.18
CA LEU A 351 -9.92 -9.97 26.06
C LEU A 351 -9.53 -8.52 26.37
N GLU A 352 -8.85 -7.87 25.42
CA GLU A 352 -8.61 -6.42 25.41
C GLU A 352 -9.50 -5.79 24.33
N PRO A 353 -10.68 -5.24 24.68
CA PRO A 353 -11.67 -4.77 23.72
C PRO A 353 -11.13 -3.67 22.78
N ASP A 354 -10.30 -2.78 23.32
CA ASP A 354 -9.79 -1.58 22.63
C ASP A 354 -8.84 -1.90 21.47
N ALA A 355 -8.17 -3.05 21.53
CA ALA A 355 -7.32 -3.52 20.43
C ALA A 355 -8.10 -3.77 19.13
N PHE A 356 -9.40 -4.06 19.23
CA PHE A 356 -10.28 -4.38 18.10
C PHE A 356 -11.15 -3.20 17.64
N GLN A 357 -10.92 -1.99 18.18
CA GLN A 357 -11.67 -0.78 17.83
C GLN A 357 -11.00 0.02 16.72
N ALA A 358 -11.78 0.64 15.83
CA ALA A 358 -11.25 1.62 14.88
C ALA A 358 -11.27 3.02 15.51
N PHE A 359 -10.15 3.74 15.41
CA PHE A 359 -10.00 5.11 15.92
C PHE A 359 -9.68 6.09 14.80
N ALA A 360 -10.36 7.24 14.75
CA ALA A 360 -10.14 8.25 13.70
C ALA A 360 -8.72 8.84 13.69
N ARG A 361 -8.02 8.84 14.84
CA ARG A 361 -6.61 9.28 14.94
C ARG A 361 -5.63 8.38 14.19
N ILE A 362 -5.99 7.13 13.93
CA ILE A 362 -5.15 6.18 13.20
C ILE A 362 -5.47 6.32 11.71
N GLN A 363 -4.49 6.73 10.92
CA GLN A 363 -4.70 6.98 9.49
C GLN A 363 -4.39 5.77 8.60
N HIS A 364 -3.70 4.74 9.11
CA HIS A 364 -3.22 3.63 8.29
C HIS A 364 -4.35 2.61 7.99
N PRO A 365 -4.78 2.43 6.73
CA PRO A 365 -5.96 1.62 6.42
C PRO A 365 -5.84 0.14 6.83
N TRP A 366 -4.65 -0.45 6.72
CA TRP A 366 -4.41 -1.84 7.14
C TRP A 366 -4.71 -2.10 8.62
N VAL A 367 -4.50 -1.09 9.49
CA VAL A 367 -4.76 -1.25 10.94
C VAL A 367 -6.27 -1.39 11.19
N HIS A 368 -7.09 -0.63 10.46
CA HIS A 368 -8.54 -0.76 10.59
C HIS A 368 -9.06 -2.03 9.94
N PHE A 369 -8.46 -2.43 8.82
CA PHE A 369 -8.79 -3.67 8.13
C PHE A 369 -8.56 -4.91 9.01
N GLU A 370 -7.37 -5.09 9.57
CA GLU A 370 -7.06 -6.26 10.42
C GLU A 370 -7.95 -6.30 11.68
N ARG A 371 -8.23 -5.14 12.27
CA ARG A 371 -9.12 -5.01 13.43
C ARG A 371 -10.53 -5.46 13.07
N ALA A 372 -11.06 -5.03 11.93
CA ALA A 372 -12.39 -5.44 11.47
C ALA A 372 -12.46 -6.96 11.23
N ILE A 373 -11.47 -7.51 10.53
CA ILE A 373 -11.34 -8.94 10.23
C ILE A 373 -11.32 -9.78 11.52
N LEU A 374 -10.45 -9.45 12.47
CA LEU A 374 -10.32 -10.20 13.72
C LEU A 374 -11.50 -9.98 14.67
N ARG A 375 -12.08 -8.76 14.68
CA ARG A 375 -13.30 -8.45 15.43
C ARG A 375 -14.48 -9.29 14.97
N ALA A 376 -14.64 -9.48 13.65
CA ALA A 376 -15.66 -10.36 13.09
C ALA A 376 -15.48 -11.80 13.58
N TRP A 377 -14.25 -12.31 13.57
CA TRP A 377 -13.93 -13.66 14.03
C TRP A 377 -14.13 -13.85 15.54
N LEU A 378 -13.80 -12.83 16.34
CA LEU A 378 -13.98 -12.82 17.80
C LEU A 378 -15.37 -12.40 18.27
N ARG A 379 -16.33 -12.20 17.37
CA ARG A 379 -17.68 -11.73 17.70
C ARG A 379 -18.30 -12.40 18.94
N PRO A 380 -18.26 -13.74 19.12
CA PRO A 380 -18.86 -14.37 20.30
C PRO A 380 -18.23 -13.92 21.62
N LYS A 381 -16.93 -13.60 21.62
CA LYS A 381 -16.21 -13.12 22.82
C LYS A 381 -16.49 -11.65 23.06
N LEU A 382 -16.51 -10.82 22.02
CA LEU A 382 -16.74 -9.38 22.11
C LEU A 382 -18.20 -8.99 22.40
N ARG A 383 -19.16 -9.85 22.03
CA ARG A 383 -20.58 -9.67 22.34
C ARG A 383 -21.00 -10.35 23.65
N ALA A 384 -20.08 -11.02 24.35
CA ALA A 384 -20.38 -11.58 25.66
C ALA A 384 -20.73 -10.43 26.64
N PRO A 385 -21.67 -10.63 27.57
CA PRO A 385 -22.04 -9.59 28.55
C PRO A 385 -20.85 -9.04 29.36
N THR A 386 -19.82 -9.87 29.54
CA THR A 386 -18.60 -9.55 30.31
C THR A 386 -17.53 -8.79 29.51
N ALA A 387 -17.71 -8.62 28.20
CA ALA A 387 -16.68 -8.05 27.33
C ALA A 387 -16.59 -6.52 27.39
N HIS A 388 -17.61 -5.85 27.92
CA HIS A 388 -17.72 -4.38 28.00
C HIS A 388 -17.31 -3.65 26.70
N PHE A 389 -17.58 -4.25 25.54
CA PHE A 389 -17.23 -3.68 24.25
C PHE A 389 -18.24 -2.58 23.85
N THR A 390 -17.82 -1.32 23.96
CA THR A 390 -18.57 -0.17 23.48
C THR A 390 -17.81 0.43 22.30
N PRO A 391 -18.38 0.47 21.08
CA PRO A 391 -17.71 1.08 19.95
C PRO A 391 -17.40 2.56 20.20
N ASP A 392 -16.18 2.98 19.85
CA ASP A 392 -15.78 4.38 19.81
C ASP A 392 -16.79 5.21 18.98
N PRO A 393 -17.18 6.43 19.43
CA PRO A 393 -18.10 7.29 18.67
C PRO A 393 -17.66 7.56 17.23
N ASP A 394 -16.36 7.62 16.97
CA ASP A 394 -15.79 7.90 15.65
C ASP A 394 -15.53 6.62 14.83
N HIS A 395 -15.94 5.46 15.33
CA HIS A 395 -15.69 4.17 14.69
C HIS A 395 -16.16 4.14 13.23
N ALA A 396 -17.39 4.61 12.98
CA ALA A 396 -17.97 4.63 11.63
C ALA A 396 -17.17 5.54 10.68
N THR A 397 -16.68 6.68 11.18
CA THR A 397 -15.84 7.61 10.42
C THR A 397 -14.50 6.97 10.07
N ALA A 398 -13.83 6.34 11.04
CA ALA A 398 -12.56 5.65 10.82
C ALA A 398 -12.67 4.52 9.79
N VAL A 399 -13.72 3.69 9.90
CA VAL A 399 -14.01 2.63 8.92
C VAL A 399 -14.26 3.22 7.53
N THR A 400 -15.05 4.29 7.43
CA THR A 400 -15.35 4.94 6.15
C THR A 400 -14.10 5.48 5.47
N ILE A 401 -13.22 6.14 6.23
CA ILE A 401 -11.94 6.67 5.71
C ILE A 401 -11.04 5.53 5.22
N ALA A 402 -10.89 4.46 6.01
CA ALA A 402 -10.05 3.32 5.65
C ALA A 402 -10.55 2.60 4.40
N ARG A 403 -11.87 2.35 4.31
CA ARG A 403 -12.51 1.76 3.13
C ARG A 403 -12.35 2.63 1.89
N LYS A 404 -12.51 3.96 2.04
CA LYS A 404 -12.29 4.91 0.95
C LYS A 404 -10.86 4.82 0.42
N ALA A 405 -9.84 4.66 1.26
CA ALA A 405 -8.46 4.48 0.80
C ALA A 405 -8.30 3.23 -0.07
N PHE A 406 -8.87 2.09 0.33
CA PHE A 406 -8.89 0.87 -0.50
C PHE A 406 -9.60 1.09 -1.84
N GLN A 407 -10.74 1.80 -1.83
CA GLN A 407 -11.50 2.13 -3.04
C GLN A 407 -10.74 3.06 -3.97
N ASP A 408 -10.06 4.08 -3.44
CA ASP A 408 -9.29 5.05 -4.23
C ASP A 408 -8.05 4.37 -4.88
N CYS A 409 -7.49 3.34 -4.25
CA CYS A 409 -6.47 2.45 -4.86
C CYS A 409 -7.07 1.39 -5.82
N GLY A 410 -8.40 1.27 -5.85
CA GLY A 410 -9.14 0.27 -6.61
C GLY A 410 -8.99 -1.16 -6.07
N PHE A 411 -8.57 -1.36 -4.81
CA PHE A 411 -8.45 -2.66 -4.14
C PHE A 411 -9.84 -3.21 -3.76
N THR A 412 -10.62 -3.54 -4.78
CA THR A 412 -12.03 -3.97 -4.70
C THR A 412 -12.23 -5.19 -3.81
N TRP A 413 -11.33 -6.18 -3.86
CA TRP A 413 -11.44 -7.37 -3.01
C TRP A 413 -11.16 -7.04 -1.54
N LEU A 414 -10.15 -6.22 -1.24
CA LEU A 414 -9.88 -5.79 0.14
C LEU A 414 -11.04 -4.96 0.72
N ASP A 415 -11.60 -4.01 -0.05
CA ASP A 415 -12.79 -3.26 0.39
C ASP A 415 -13.98 -4.20 0.65
N ALA A 416 -14.20 -5.19 -0.24
CA ALA A 416 -15.25 -6.17 -0.07
C ALA A 416 -15.06 -7.02 1.19
N GLN A 417 -13.83 -7.48 1.49
CA GLN A 417 -13.51 -8.21 2.72
C GLN A 417 -13.70 -7.36 3.97
N PHE A 418 -13.37 -6.06 3.91
CA PHE A 418 -13.64 -5.14 5.01
C PHE A 418 -15.16 -5.02 5.24
N ALA A 419 -15.93 -4.77 4.18
CA ALA A 419 -17.40 -4.69 4.27
C ALA A 419 -18.03 -5.99 4.81
N ALA A 420 -17.52 -7.14 4.36
CA ALA A 420 -17.90 -8.47 4.83
C ALA A 420 -17.62 -8.67 6.33
N ALA A 421 -16.47 -8.20 6.83
CA ALA A 421 -16.14 -8.26 8.25
C ALA A 421 -17.12 -7.44 9.11
N GLU A 422 -17.49 -6.24 8.65
CA GLU A 422 -18.49 -5.40 9.33
C GLU A 422 -19.86 -6.08 9.40
N LYS A 423 -20.30 -6.72 8.31
CA LYS A 423 -21.55 -7.52 8.27
C LYS A 423 -21.47 -8.72 9.21
N ALA A 424 -20.40 -9.50 9.12
CA ALA A 424 -20.19 -10.68 9.96
C ALA A 424 -20.22 -10.35 11.46
N PHE A 425 -19.64 -9.21 11.86
CA PHE A 425 -19.68 -8.73 13.25
C PHE A 425 -21.10 -8.36 13.71
N ARG A 426 -21.97 -7.89 12.80
CA ARG A 426 -23.40 -7.68 13.06
C ARG A 426 -24.26 -8.94 12.95
N ASN A 427 -23.64 -10.10 12.74
CA ASN A 427 -24.33 -11.38 12.48
C ASN A 427 -25.18 -11.38 11.19
N GLU A 428 -24.79 -10.56 10.22
CA GLU A 428 -25.35 -10.56 8.88
C GLU A 428 -24.53 -11.50 7.98
N ASP A 429 -25.15 -11.97 6.89
CA ASP A 429 -24.44 -12.72 5.84
C ASP A 429 -23.38 -11.81 5.17
N PRO A 430 -22.10 -12.21 5.16
CA PRO A 430 -21.05 -11.48 4.45
C PRO A 430 -21.32 -11.26 2.96
N GLY A 431 -22.03 -12.19 2.31
CA GLY A 431 -22.39 -12.12 0.88
C GLY A 431 -21.23 -12.41 -0.09
N ILE A 432 -20.05 -12.75 0.42
CA ILE A 432 -18.86 -13.18 -0.33
C ILE A 432 -18.15 -14.29 0.46
N PRO A 433 -17.24 -15.08 -0.16
CA PRO A 433 -16.39 -16.02 0.58
C PRO A 433 -15.62 -15.33 1.72
N PHE A 434 -16.05 -15.60 2.95
CA PHE A 434 -15.49 -15.00 4.16
C PHE A 434 -15.18 -16.11 5.17
N PHE A 435 -14.01 -16.02 5.81
CA PHE A 435 -13.48 -17.09 6.67
C PHE A 435 -14.28 -17.28 7.98
N VAL A 436 -15.13 -16.31 8.33
CA VAL A 436 -16.13 -16.45 9.38
C VAL A 436 -17.44 -16.82 8.71
N THR A 437 -17.93 -18.05 8.94
CA THR A 437 -19.26 -18.43 8.48
C THR A 437 -20.30 -17.69 9.31
N GLY A 438 -21.03 -16.76 8.68
CA GLY A 438 -22.23 -16.17 9.29
C GLY A 438 -23.25 -17.28 9.59
N GLY A 439 -23.95 -17.17 10.72
CA GLY A 439 -25.12 -18.02 11.01
C GLY A 439 -24.86 -19.44 11.52
N GLN A 440 -23.63 -19.86 11.82
CA GLN A 440 -23.41 -21.14 12.51
C GLN A 440 -23.56 -20.99 14.02
N GLU A 441 -24.52 -21.72 14.58
CA GLU A 441 -24.76 -21.80 16.03
C GLU A 441 -23.49 -22.31 16.73
N SER A 442 -23.14 -21.72 17.87
CA SER A 442 -21.87 -21.97 18.58
C SER A 442 -21.62 -23.45 18.89
N TRP A 443 -22.68 -24.26 19.01
CA TRP A 443 -22.59 -25.69 19.24
C TRP A 443 -21.95 -26.46 18.08
N ARG A 444 -22.08 -26.02 16.82
CA ARG A 444 -21.46 -26.69 15.67
C ARG A 444 -19.95 -26.53 15.65
N ASN A 445 -19.44 -25.39 16.12
CA ASN A 445 -18.01 -25.18 16.31
C ASN A 445 -17.47 -26.10 17.42
N VAL A 446 -18.20 -26.22 18.53
CA VAL A 446 -17.86 -27.14 19.63
C VAL A 446 -17.86 -28.59 19.14
N LEU A 447 -18.89 -29.00 18.39
CA LEU A 447 -18.98 -30.35 17.82
C LEU A 447 -17.87 -30.64 16.81
N THR A 448 -17.50 -29.67 15.95
CA THR A 448 -16.38 -29.81 15.01
C THR A 448 -15.05 -29.94 15.74
N SER A 449 -14.82 -29.13 16.79
CA SER A 449 -13.63 -29.24 17.64
C SER A 449 -13.57 -30.61 18.33
N LEU A 450 -14.68 -31.09 18.90
CA LEU A 450 -14.76 -32.40 19.54
C LEU A 450 -14.52 -33.54 18.53
N GLN A 451 -15.09 -33.48 17.33
CA GLN A 451 -14.86 -34.46 16.26
C GLN A 451 -13.40 -34.50 15.82
N SER A 452 -12.73 -33.34 15.73
CA SER A 452 -11.31 -33.28 15.37
C SER A 452 -10.40 -33.94 16.42
N LEU A 453 -10.78 -33.90 17.71
CA LEU A 453 -10.05 -34.57 18.79
C LEU A 453 -10.18 -36.10 18.74
N VAL A 454 -11.30 -36.62 18.23
CA VAL A 454 -11.53 -38.07 18.10
C VAL A 454 -10.75 -38.67 16.93
N THR A 455 -10.44 -37.88 15.90
CA THR A 455 -9.76 -38.38 14.68
C THR A 455 -8.27 -38.69 14.92
N ASP A 456 -7.66 -38.10 15.96
CA ASP A 456 -6.26 -38.36 16.36
C ASP A 456 -6.12 -39.61 17.26
N ILE A 457 -7.23 -40.23 17.67
CA ILE A 457 -7.23 -41.50 18.40
C ILE A 457 -7.35 -42.61 17.36
N ALA A 458 -6.29 -43.41 17.18
CA ALA A 458 -6.36 -44.62 16.37
C ALA A 458 -7.47 -45.54 16.92
N LEU A 459 -8.62 -45.55 16.26
CA LEU A 459 -9.72 -46.44 16.60
C LEU A 459 -9.25 -47.88 16.37
N THR A 460 -9.08 -48.63 17.45
CA THR A 460 -8.96 -50.08 17.39
C THR A 460 -10.24 -50.65 16.76
N PRO A 461 -10.17 -51.56 15.77
CA PRO A 461 -11.32 -51.91 14.92
C PRO A 461 -12.46 -52.71 15.59
N ASP A 462 -12.50 -52.78 16.92
CA ASP A 462 -13.34 -53.73 17.66
C ASP A 462 -14.19 -53.09 18.77
N ALA A 463 -14.33 -51.77 18.77
CA ALA A 463 -15.31 -51.11 19.63
C ALA A 463 -16.68 -51.09 18.91
N HIS A 464 -17.62 -51.91 19.38
CA HIS A 464 -19.04 -51.79 19.03
C HIS A 464 -19.44 -50.31 18.92
N GLU A 465 -19.98 -49.90 17.76
CA GLU A 465 -20.48 -48.55 17.50
C GLU A 465 -21.59 -48.20 18.51
N THR A 466 -21.18 -47.74 19.68
CA THR A 466 -22.07 -47.23 20.70
C THR A 466 -22.38 -45.81 20.28
N ARG A 467 -23.42 -45.65 19.47
CA ARG A 467 -23.86 -44.34 18.99
C ARG A 467 -24.50 -43.59 20.17
N LEU A 468 -23.67 -42.88 20.93
CA LEU A 468 -24.13 -41.95 21.95
C LEU A 468 -24.75 -40.74 21.25
N LEU A 469 -26.06 -40.61 21.38
CA LEU A 469 -26.79 -39.45 20.92
C LEU A 469 -27.02 -38.54 22.12
N TRP A 470 -26.90 -37.24 21.92
CA TRP A 470 -27.08 -36.23 22.95
C TRP A 470 -28.16 -35.25 22.50
N SER A 471 -29.10 -34.94 23.39
CA SER A 471 -30.05 -33.85 23.22
C SER A 471 -29.40 -32.56 23.70
N VAL A 472 -29.40 -31.53 22.87
CA VAL A 472 -28.89 -30.21 23.21
C VAL A 472 -30.06 -29.25 23.21
N HIS A 473 -30.38 -28.69 24.38
CA HIS A 473 -31.43 -27.69 24.51
C HIS A 473 -30.82 -26.30 24.32
N LEU A 474 -31.36 -25.55 23.37
CA LEU A 474 -30.91 -24.21 23.03
C LEU A 474 -31.90 -23.17 23.54
N GLY A 475 -31.36 -22.14 24.20
CA GLY A 475 -32.12 -20.97 24.62
C GLY A 475 -32.47 -20.03 23.46
N PRO A 476 -33.24 -18.96 23.70
CA PRO A 476 -33.76 -18.04 22.67
C PRO A 476 -32.68 -17.34 21.83
N GLN A 477 -31.43 -17.29 22.30
CA GLN A 477 -30.29 -16.71 21.57
C GLN A 477 -29.31 -17.76 21.01
N GLY A 478 -29.70 -19.03 20.97
CA GLY A 478 -28.85 -20.14 20.47
C GLY A 478 -27.74 -20.57 21.44
N THR A 479 -27.81 -20.14 22.70
CA THR A 479 -26.93 -20.59 23.78
C THR A 479 -27.33 -21.99 24.24
N VAL A 480 -26.36 -22.87 24.48
CA VAL A 480 -26.61 -24.20 25.02
C VAL A 480 -26.99 -24.07 26.50
N GLU A 481 -28.22 -24.47 26.84
CA GLU A 481 -28.73 -24.44 28.21
C GLU A 481 -28.48 -25.78 28.92
N THR A 482 -28.77 -26.90 28.25
CA THR A 482 -28.49 -28.25 28.77
C THR A 482 -28.03 -29.20 27.66
N ILE A 483 -27.20 -30.18 28.05
CA ILE A 483 -26.79 -31.30 27.20
C ILE A 483 -27.10 -32.57 27.98
N GLU A 484 -27.98 -33.41 27.45
CA GLU A 484 -28.44 -34.64 28.09
C GLU A 484 -28.26 -35.84 27.16
N LEU A 485 -28.05 -37.03 27.73
CA LEU A 485 -27.93 -38.25 26.94
C LEU A 485 -29.30 -38.58 26.33
N TRP A 486 -29.38 -38.67 25.00
CA TRP A 486 -30.61 -39.03 24.31
C TRP A 486 -30.84 -40.54 24.43
N ASN A 487 -31.67 -40.91 25.40
CA ASN A 487 -32.17 -42.27 25.52
C ASN A 487 -33.31 -42.46 24.50
N ARG A 488 -33.11 -43.34 23.51
CA ARG A 488 -34.22 -43.87 22.70
C ARG A 488 -35.11 -44.69 23.63
N ASN A 489 -36.35 -44.24 23.87
CA ASN A 489 -37.41 -45.12 24.36
C ASN A 489 -37.80 -46.13 23.28
#